data_AF-A0A1H0FAF3-F1
#
_entry.id   AF-A0A1H0FAF3-F1
#
_cell.length_a   1.000
_cell.length_b   1.000
_cell.length_c   1.000
_cell.angle_alpha   90.00
_cell.angle_beta   90.00
_cell.angle_gamma   90.00
#
_symmetry.space_group_name_H-M   'P 1'
#
loop_
_entity.id
_entity.type
_entity.pdbx_description
1 polymer ?
#
loop_
_entity_poly.entity_id
_entity_poly.type
_entity_poly.pdbx_seq_one_letter_code
_entity_poly.pdbx_strand_id
1 'polypeptide(L)'
;MKKIILLTTALLTACLQIKAQTLATEYKGTASGNPISGSVFCADPTAIEYNGRLYVYATNDHQQYIKNGKTGSNGYGNIKSLVVFSTDDMVNWTFHGTIDVSKVCTWAGQSWAPSAVWREKENSNGTKTNEFYIYFANGAGSVGVMRSTKSPLGPFSSPLSQPMIRHGMAGVDPCNWLFDPGVVIDSTGTAWIAFGGGDPQSSGSKLWPGNSRIAKLKSTMTALDGAAVNMPAPYLFEASELNIIGGRFVYTYNTSWGDRPNWNSYEKRNGLAAPSACSMCYMVTDTPLDPDSWEYRGEYVPNEGSFSSLGADYGNNHTHLHKFNGEYYLFYHGNVLEKTMKSKNAMNSSASGFRSLCVNKLTVNEETQKLNRINMTKTGTSAIKSMDPYTLQQAETMSTSGGVNYEDFKNIKSVSKSSLGNDASENLYVKMAAGAWTMVRKVDFGTNGARQFTLRARGTGKLEIRIDSKTKAAAATVEFSSTSFQDFAIDLDPALFKKVHHLYFVFTESTNAQFDSWQFVEYDPTGVFDIETTENKQAEKQFFDLNGRRLQKDIKHRGLVIEQYTDENGTKKVRKHF
;
A
#
# COMPACT_ATOMS: atom_id res chain seq x y z
N MET A 1 -75.31 28.08 -40.52
CA MET A 1 -74.69 26.88 -39.90
C MET A 1 -73.20 26.88 -40.19
N LYS A 2 -72.36 27.38 -39.27
CA LYS A 2 -70.89 27.32 -39.37
C LYS A 2 -70.40 26.31 -38.33
N LYS A 3 -69.74 25.24 -38.78
CA LYS A 3 -69.12 24.22 -37.93
C LYS A 3 -67.84 24.80 -37.33
N ILE A 4 -67.78 24.87 -36.00
CA ILE A 4 -66.56 25.16 -35.25
C ILE A 4 -65.84 23.83 -35.03
N ILE A 5 -64.63 23.72 -35.58
CA ILE A 5 -63.71 22.59 -35.34
C ILE A 5 -62.92 22.94 -34.08
N LEU A 6 -63.11 22.16 -33.01
CA LEU A 6 -62.29 22.24 -31.81
C LEU A 6 -61.04 21.37 -32.03
N LEU A 7 -59.88 22.00 -32.18
CA LEU A 7 -58.58 21.30 -32.17
C LEU A 7 -58.12 21.18 -30.71
N THR A 8 -58.19 19.97 -30.14
CA THR A 8 -57.55 19.65 -28.86
C THR A 8 -56.08 19.31 -29.10
N THR A 9 -55.17 20.20 -28.71
CA THR A 9 -53.73 19.92 -28.63
C THR A 9 -53.44 19.03 -27.43
N ALA A 10 -53.13 17.76 -27.68
CA ALA A 10 -52.53 16.88 -26.68
C ALA A 10 -51.03 17.21 -26.56
N LEU A 11 -50.62 17.82 -25.45
CA LEU A 11 -49.21 17.89 -25.07
C LEU A 11 -48.76 16.48 -24.64
N LEU A 12 -47.96 15.83 -25.48
CA LEU A 12 -47.29 14.58 -25.13
C LEU A 12 -46.02 14.93 -24.33
N THR A 13 -46.10 14.90 -23.00
CA THR A 13 -44.92 14.99 -22.14
C THR A 13 -44.15 13.67 -22.25
N ALA A 14 -43.15 13.61 -23.14
CA ALA A 14 -42.21 12.50 -23.17
C ALA A 14 -41.37 12.54 -21.89
N CYS A 15 -41.77 11.76 -20.89
CA CYS A 15 -40.94 11.46 -19.73
C CYS A 15 -39.70 10.69 -20.24
N LEU A 16 -38.58 11.38 -20.47
CA LEU A 16 -37.29 10.71 -20.58
C LEU A 16 -37.03 10.01 -19.25
N GLN A 17 -37.29 8.70 -19.21
CA GLN A 17 -36.70 7.84 -18.18
C GLN A 17 -35.19 7.86 -18.40
N ILE A 18 -34.49 8.75 -17.68
CA ILE A 18 -33.05 8.64 -17.49
C ILE A 18 -32.85 7.28 -16.81
N LYS A 19 -32.41 6.26 -17.56
CA LYS A 19 -31.97 5.01 -16.96
C LYS A 19 -30.79 5.38 -16.06
N ALA A 20 -31.00 5.35 -14.75
CA ALA A 20 -29.92 5.51 -13.79
C ALA A 20 -28.86 4.43 -14.10
N GLN A 21 -27.64 4.86 -14.42
CA GLN A 21 -26.54 3.94 -14.72
C GLN A 21 -26.28 3.06 -13.49
N THR A 22 -26.31 1.75 -13.67
CA THR A 22 -25.95 0.80 -12.62
C THR A 22 -24.45 0.94 -12.33
N LEU A 23 -24.12 1.40 -11.12
CA LEU A 23 -22.74 1.47 -10.65
C LEU A 23 -22.25 0.07 -10.29
N ALA A 24 -20.98 -0.20 -10.57
CA ALA A 24 -20.34 -1.44 -10.20
C ALA A 24 -20.23 -1.58 -8.67
N THR A 25 -20.36 -2.82 -8.20
CA THR A 25 -20.32 -3.19 -6.79
C THR A 25 -18.96 -2.87 -6.15
N GLU A 26 -18.97 -2.19 -5.02
CA GLU A 26 -17.82 -2.07 -4.11
C GLU A 26 -17.69 -3.28 -3.18
N TYR A 27 -16.46 -3.70 -2.89
CA TYR A 27 -16.18 -4.72 -1.86
C TYR A 27 -15.52 -4.15 -0.60
N LYS A 28 -15.19 -2.86 -0.63
CA LYS A 28 -14.83 -2.04 0.53
C LYS A 28 -15.77 -0.84 0.58
N GLY A 29 -16.52 -0.68 1.68
CA GLY A 29 -17.46 0.43 1.84
C GLY A 29 -16.78 1.79 1.78
N THR A 30 -17.48 2.83 1.31
CA THR A 30 -16.93 4.19 1.17
C THR A 30 -16.60 4.86 2.50
N ALA A 31 -17.13 4.36 3.62
CA ALA A 31 -16.80 4.79 4.97
C ALA A 31 -15.70 3.92 5.63
N SER A 32 -15.34 2.78 5.04
CA SER A 32 -14.38 1.84 5.60
C SER A 32 -12.94 2.24 5.27
N GLY A 33 -12.03 2.15 6.24
CA GLY A 33 -10.59 2.23 6.02
C GLY A 33 -9.97 0.87 5.67
N ASN A 34 -10.55 -0.23 6.17
CA ASN A 34 -10.08 -1.59 5.99
C ASN A 34 -11.05 -2.46 5.15
N PRO A 35 -10.52 -3.40 4.34
CA PRO A 35 -9.09 -3.57 4.03
C PRO A 35 -8.51 -2.38 3.26
N ILE A 36 -7.19 -2.21 3.17
CA ILE A 36 -6.59 -1.05 2.50
C ILE A 36 -6.97 -0.99 1.01
N SER A 37 -7.17 -2.15 0.38
CA SER A 37 -7.67 -2.30 -1.00
C SER A 37 -8.94 -3.14 -1.07
N GLY A 38 -9.91 -2.69 -1.85
CA GLY A 38 -11.17 -3.41 -2.11
C GLY A 38 -11.10 -4.41 -3.27
N SER A 39 -9.95 -4.58 -3.93
CA SER A 39 -9.85 -5.41 -5.15
C SER A 39 -8.58 -6.27 -5.25
N VAL A 40 -7.68 -6.20 -4.26
CA VAL A 40 -6.41 -6.94 -4.27
C VAL A 40 -6.29 -7.80 -3.01
N PHE A 41 -6.07 -9.09 -3.21
CA PHE A 41 -5.77 -10.03 -2.13
C PHE A 41 -4.27 -10.03 -1.86
N CYS A 42 -3.89 -9.77 -0.62
CA CYS A 42 -2.50 -9.66 -0.21
C CYS A 42 -2.37 -9.84 1.30
N ALA A 43 -1.20 -10.27 1.74
CA ALA A 43 -1.00 -10.75 3.10
C ALA A 43 0.42 -10.50 3.61
N ASP A 44 0.66 -10.81 4.89
CA ASP A 44 2.01 -10.79 5.48
C ASP A 44 2.72 -9.43 5.26
N PRO A 45 2.17 -8.33 5.79
CA PRO A 45 2.65 -6.99 5.46
C PRO A 45 4.05 -6.73 6.00
N THR A 46 4.80 -5.89 5.30
CA THR A 46 5.92 -5.12 5.85
C THR A 46 5.91 -3.72 5.25
N ALA A 47 6.57 -2.75 5.87
CA ALA A 47 6.59 -1.39 5.36
C ALA A 47 7.90 -0.64 5.62
N ILE A 48 8.21 0.31 4.72
CA ILE A 48 9.28 1.29 4.89
C ILE A 48 8.77 2.70 4.62
N GLU A 49 9.21 3.65 5.43
CA GLU A 49 9.05 5.08 5.14
C GLU A 49 10.21 5.57 4.28
N TYR A 50 9.92 6.21 3.16
CA TYR A 50 10.90 6.85 2.30
C TYR A 50 10.30 8.10 1.64
N ASN A 51 11.02 9.23 1.71
CA ASN A 51 10.58 10.51 1.15
C ASN A 51 9.15 10.93 1.57
N GLY A 52 8.80 10.75 2.85
CA GLY A 52 7.49 11.14 3.39
C GLY A 52 6.32 10.28 2.93
N ARG A 53 6.58 9.14 2.27
CA ARG A 53 5.60 8.13 1.91
C ARG A 53 5.91 6.82 2.62
N LEU A 54 4.86 6.10 2.99
CA LEU A 54 4.94 4.75 3.51
C LEU A 54 4.68 3.76 2.38
N TYR A 55 5.65 2.89 2.09
CA TYR A 55 5.54 1.81 1.11
C TYR A 55 5.27 0.50 1.85
N VAL A 56 4.22 -0.22 1.45
CA VAL A 56 3.80 -1.48 2.07
C VAL A 56 3.96 -2.60 1.06
N TYR A 57 4.73 -3.61 1.43
CA TYR A 57 4.96 -4.83 0.65
C TYR A 57 4.21 -5.99 1.28
N ALA A 58 3.72 -6.91 0.45
CA ALA A 58 2.96 -8.07 0.93
C ALA A 58 3.06 -9.27 0.00
N THR A 59 2.85 -10.46 0.55
CA THR A 59 2.61 -11.70 -0.19
C THR A 59 1.43 -11.51 -1.17
N ASN A 60 1.61 -11.89 -2.45
CA ASN A 60 0.58 -11.74 -3.48
C ASN A 60 -0.42 -12.91 -3.51
N ASP A 61 -1.33 -12.98 -2.53
CA ASP A 61 -2.44 -13.94 -2.52
C ASP A 61 -3.30 -13.83 -3.81
N HIS A 62 -3.41 -12.63 -4.38
CA HIS A 62 -4.18 -12.38 -5.61
C HIS A 62 -3.63 -13.14 -6.82
N GLN A 63 -2.33 -13.44 -6.86
CA GLN A 63 -1.73 -14.29 -7.90
C GLN A 63 -2.47 -15.63 -8.01
N GLN A 64 -2.82 -16.24 -6.87
CA GLN A 64 -3.55 -17.51 -6.87
C GLN A 64 -5.03 -17.34 -7.10
N TYR A 65 -5.62 -16.23 -6.65
CA TYR A 65 -7.02 -15.92 -6.94
C TYR A 65 -7.26 -15.87 -8.45
N ILE A 66 -6.37 -15.22 -9.20
CA ILE A 66 -6.41 -15.19 -10.67
C ILE A 66 -6.09 -16.56 -11.26
N LYS A 67 -5.02 -17.23 -10.81
CA LYS A 67 -4.60 -18.55 -11.34
C LYS A 67 -5.70 -19.61 -11.22
N ASN A 68 -6.48 -19.59 -10.13
CA ASN A 68 -7.54 -20.55 -9.87
C ASN A 68 -8.88 -20.15 -10.50
N GLY A 69 -8.89 -19.20 -11.45
CA GLY A 69 -10.10 -18.77 -12.13
C GLY A 69 -11.13 -18.14 -11.19
N LYS A 70 -10.69 -17.57 -10.05
CA LYS A 70 -11.54 -16.95 -9.02
C LYS A 70 -12.51 -17.89 -8.29
N THR A 71 -12.32 -19.20 -8.40
CA THR A 71 -13.23 -20.21 -7.83
C THR A 71 -12.59 -21.14 -6.80
N GLY A 72 -11.27 -21.37 -6.85
CA GLY A 72 -10.55 -22.26 -5.94
C GLY A 72 -9.86 -21.56 -4.76
N SER A 73 -9.53 -22.32 -3.70
CA SER A 73 -8.85 -21.83 -2.50
C SER A 73 -7.39 -21.44 -2.73
N ASN A 74 -6.87 -20.58 -1.87
CA ASN A 74 -5.47 -20.17 -1.86
C ASN A 74 -4.60 -21.28 -1.26
N GLY A 75 -3.74 -21.91 -2.08
CA GLY A 75 -2.85 -22.99 -1.62
C GLY A 75 -1.46 -22.54 -1.18
N TYR A 76 -1.17 -21.23 -1.19
CA TYR A 76 0.12 -20.53 -0.97
C TYR A 76 1.35 -20.96 -1.82
N GLY A 77 1.46 -22.23 -2.20
CA GLY A 77 2.64 -22.87 -2.82
C GLY A 77 3.05 -22.34 -4.20
N ASN A 78 2.24 -21.49 -4.83
CA ASN A 78 2.50 -20.91 -6.15
C ASN A 78 2.74 -19.39 -6.12
N ILE A 79 2.82 -18.78 -4.94
CA ILE A 79 3.03 -17.33 -4.82
C ILE A 79 4.51 -17.03 -5.05
N LYS A 80 4.80 -16.34 -6.15
CA LYS A 80 6.14 -15.98 -6.63
C LYS A 80 6.31 -14.49 -6.86
N SER A 81 5.38 -13.70 -6.34
CA SER A 81 5.41 -12.25 -6.48
C SER A 81 4.96 -11.58 -5.19
N LEU A 82 5.37 -10.33 -5.03
CA LEU A 82 4.94 -9.45 -3.96
C LEU A 82 4.07 -8.33 -4.53
N VAL A 83 3.10 -7.87 -3.75
CA VAL A 83 2.29 -6.69 -4.01
C VAL A 83 2.90 -5.48 -3.31
N VAL A 84 2.82 -4.30 -3.94
CA VAL A 84 3.29 -3.04 -3.34
C VAL A 84 2.19 -1.99 -3.36
N PHE A 85 1.95 -1.36 -2.21
CA PHE A 85 1.13 -0.17 -2.04
C PHE A 85 1.95 0.98 -1.47
N SER A 86 1.46 2.21 -1.60
CA SER A 86 1.98 3.32 -0.78
C SER A 86 0.90 4.31 -0.39
N THR A 87 1.15 5.06 0.67
CA THR A 87 0.31 6.18 1.10
C THR A 87 1.17 7.26 1.74
N ASP A 88 0.64 8.47 1.81
CA ASP A 88 1.15 9.57 2.63
C ASP A 88 0.06 10.18 3.51
N ASP A 89 -1.15 9.63 3.49
CA ASP A 89 -2.31 10.13 4.23
C ASP A 89 -3.05 9.04 5.03
N MET A 90 -2.66 7.77 4.88
CA MET A 90 -3.21 6.59 5.56
C MET A 90 -4.65 6.23 5.17
N VAL A 91 -5.22 6.84 4.11
CA VAL A 91 -6.58 6.56 3.64
C VAL A 91 -6.71 6.36 2.14
N ASN A 92 -5.85 7.02 1.35
CA ASN A 92 -5.73 6.85 -0.08
C ASN A 92 -4.43 6.06 -0.37
N TRP A 93 -4.59 4.92 -1.04
CA TRP A 93 -3.50 4.00 -1.32
C TRP A 93 -3.22 3.97 -2.81
N THR A 94 -1.98 4.26 -3.20
CA THR A 94 -1.47 4.03 -4.55
C THR A 94 -1.07 2.57 -4.67
N PHE A 95 -1.68 1.84 -5.60
CA PHE A 95 -1.26 0.49 -5.94
C PHE A 95 -0.12 0.53 -6.96
N HIS A 96 1.06 0.00 -6.63
CA HIS A 96 2.24 0.04 -7.50
C HIS A 96 2.44 -1.24 -8.33
N GLY A 97 1.51 -2.20 -8.24
CA GLY A 97 1.61 -3.45 -8.97
C GLY A 97 2.38 -4.50 -8.19
N THR A 98 3.17 -5.30 -8.92
CA THR A 98 3.85 -6.47 -8.36
C THR A 98 5.34 -6.49 -8.64
N ILE A 99 6.09 -7.09 -7.71
CA ILE A 99 7.48 -7.50 -7.90
C ILE A 99 7.47 -9.00 -8.19
N ASP A 100 7.88 -9.38 -9.39
CA ASP A 100 7.99 -10.78 -9.81
C ASP A 100 9.32 -11.36 -9.35
N VAL A 101 9.31 -11.92 -8.14
CA VAL A 101 10.50 -12.43 -7.47
C VAL A 101 11.11 -13.59 -8.28
N SER A 102 10.31 -14.36 -9.01
CA SER A 102 10.83 -15.45 -9.86
C SER A 102 11.71 -14.97 -11.02
N LYS A 103 11.53 -13.71 -11.47
CA LYS A 103 12.40 -13.08 -12.47
C LYS A 103 13.61 -12.39 -11.86
N VAL A 104 13.52 -11.95 -10.61
CA VAL A 104 14.60 -11.28 -9.88
C VAL A 104 15.57 -12.31 -9.30
N CYS A 105 15.05 -13.24 -8.51
CA CYS A 105 15.74 -14.34 -7.86
C CYS A 105 15.32 -15.67 -8.53
N THR A 106 15.94 -16.00 -9.66
CA THR A 106 15.56 -17.16 -10.51
C THR A 106 15.66 -18.52 -9.82
N TRP A 107 16.38 -18.61 -8.71
CA TRP A 107 16.47 -19.81 -7.87
C TRP A 107 15.27 -19.98 -6.92
N ALA A 108 14.44 -18.95 -6.72
CA ALA A 108 13.33 -18.97 -5.77
C ALA A 108 12.07 -19.62 -6.36
N GLY A 109 11.51 -20.59 -5.63
CA GLY A 109 10.26 -21.25 -5.95
C GLY A 109 9.02 -20.55 -5.38
N GLN A 110 9.18 -19.77 -4.30
CA GLN A 110 8.14 -18.94 -3.69
C GLN A 110 8.71 -17.61 -3.15
N SER A 111 7.81 -16.68 -2.81
CA SER A 111 8.15 -15.41 -2.15
C SER A 111 7.06 -15.01 -1.14
N TRP A 112 7.13 -15.55 0.06
CA TRP A 112 6.18 -15.29 1.15
C TRP A 112 6.76 -14.30 2.18
N ALA A 113 5.87 -13.67 2.95
CA ALA A 113 6.18 -12.90 4.16
C ALA A 113 7.39 -11.97 3.99
N PRO A 114 7.28 -10.93 3.14
CA PRO A 114 8.39 -10.04 2.94
C PRO A 114 8.74 -9.27 4.22
N SER A 115 10.02 -8.97 4.42
CA SER A 115 10.46 -7.90 5.34
C SER A 115 11.35 -6.93 4.60
N ALA A 116 11.06 -5.63 4.73
CA ALA A 116 11.71 -4.58 3.97
C ALA A 116 12.43 -3.60 4.89
N VAL A 117 13.64 -3.20 4.50
CA VAL A 117 14.41 -2.11 5.12
C VAL A 117 15.14 -1.33 4.05
N TRP A 118 15.53 -0.10 4.37
CA TRP A 118 16.45 0.66 3.54
C TRP A 118 17.48 1.36 4.41
N ARG A 119 18.59 1.77 3.80
CA ARG A 119 19.61 2.59 4.43
C ARG A 119 20.33 3.44 3.41
N GLU A 120 20.92 4.53 3.88
CA GLU A 120 21.95 5.24 3.13
C GLU A 120 23.28 4.48 3.23
N LYS A 121 24.00 4.39 2.11
CA LYS A 121 25.34 3.83 2.05
C LYS A 121 26.29 4.88 1.48
N GLU A 122 27.36 5.16 2.20
CA GLU A 122 28.49 5.91 1.69
C GLU A 122 29.40 5.00 0.84
N ASN A 123 29.69 5.44 -0.37
CA ASN A 123 30.56 4.74 -1.31
C ASN A 123 32.02 5.20 -1.10
N SER A 124 32.96 4.41 -1.61
CA SER A 124 34.41 4.69 -1.46
C SER A 124 34.86 6.04 -2.03
N ASN A 125 34.06 6.66 -2.90
CA ASN A 125 34.29 7.99 -3.47
C ASN A 125 33.60 9.12 -2.69
N GLY A 126 33.08 8.86 -1.49
CA GLY A 126 32.36 9.83 -0.65
C GLY A 126 30.92 10.12 -1.09
N THR A 127 30.41 9.46 -2.14
CA THR A 127 29.02 9.64 -2.59
C THR A 127 28.07 8.77 -1.77
N LYS A 128 26.89 9.29 -1.45
CA LYS A 128 25.83 8.57 -0.73
C LYS A 128 24.79 8.02 -1.68
N THR A 129 24.39 6.77 -1.47
CA THR A 129 23.34 6.10 -2.23
C THR A 129 22.36 5.41 -1.30
N ASN A 130 21.06 5.54 -1.58
CA ASN A 130 20.03 4.80 -0.86
C ASN A 130 19.93 3.37 -1.40
N GLU A 131 19.90 2.41 -0.50
CA GLU A 131 19.80 0.99 -0.82
C GLU A 131 18.59 0.39 -0.11
N PHE A 132 17.76 -0.30 -0.88
CA PHE A 132 16.51 -0.93 -0.43
C PHE A 132 16.69 -2.44 -0.49
N TYR A 133 16.24 -3.13 0.54
CA TYR A 133 16.36 -4.58 0.69
C TYR A 133 15.01 -5.17 1.02
N ILE A 134 14.65 -6.24 0.33
CA ILE A 134 13.46 -7.04 0.63
C ILE A 134 13.91 -8.48 0.84
N TYR A 135 13.69 -8.96 2.06
CA TYR A 135 13.87 -10.35 2.45
C TYR A 135 12.55 -11.07 2.26
N PHE A 136 12.59 -12.34 1.90
CA PHE A 136 11.38 -13.14 1.67
C PHE A 136 11.64 -14.61 1.97
N ALA A 137 10.59 -15.31 2.39
CA ALA A 137 10.63 -16.76 2.54
C ALA A 137 10.42 -17.47 1.19
N ASN A 138 11.33 -18.37 0.86
CA ASN A 138 11.21 -19.28 -0.28
C ASN A 138 10.61 -20.61 0.22
N GLY A 139 9.30 -20.59 0.40
CA GLY A 139 8.56 -21.64 1.11
C GLY A 139 9.01 -21.69 2.58
N ALA A 140 8.91 -22.87 3.19
CA ALA A 140 9.36 -23.09 4.56
C ALA A 140 10.85 -23.50 4.68
N GLY A 141 11.63 -23.44 3.59
CA GLY A 141 12.96 -24.06 3.53
C GLY A 141 14.14 -23.08 3.50
N SER A 142 13.92 -21.80 3.26
CA SER A 142 15.00 -20.82 3.17
C SER A 142 14.51 -19.37 3.11
N VAL A 143 15.41 -18.42 3.41
CA VAL A 143 15.17 -16.98 3.25
C VAL A 143 16.06 -16.40 2.14
N GLY A 144 15.45 -15.64 1.24
CA GLY A 144 16.09 -14.86 0.19
C GLY A 144 16.23 -13.38 0.53
N VAL A 145 17.01 -12.68 -0.30
CA VAL A 145 17.08 -11.20 -0.28
C VAL A 145 17.20 -10.70 -1.72
N MET A 146 16.51 -9.60 -2.02
CA MET A 146 16.68 -8.81 -3.24
C MET A 146 16.97 -7.36 -2.89
N ARG A 147 17.66 -6.64 -3.79
CA ARG A 147 18.18 -5.30 -3.54
C ARG A 147 17.84 -4.33 -4.65
N SER A 148 17.58 -3.08 -4.31
CA SER A 148 17.55 -1.95 -5.24
C SER A 148 18.46 -0.82 -4.76
N THR A 149 19.05 -0.10 -5.71
CA THR A 149 19.84 1.13 -5.46
C THR A 149 19.17 2.37 -6.06
N LYS A 150 17.89 2.24 -6.45
CA LYS A 150 17.17 3.27 -7.23
C LYS A 150 15.94 3.79 -6.49
N SER A 151 15.08 2.91 -6.02
CA SER A 151 13.78 3.28 -5.43
C SER A 151 13.24 2.15 -4.55
N PRO A 152 12.33 2.45 -3.60
CA PRO A 152 11.53 1.45 -2.92
C PRO A 152 10.71 0.56 -3.88
N LEU A 153 10.46 1.00 -5.11
CA LEU A 153 9.76 0.23 -6.14
C LEU A 153 10.69 -0.59 -7.04
N GLY A 154 12.00 -0.52 -6.83
CA GLY A 154 13.00 -1.20 -7.66
C GLY A 154 13.60 -0.29 -8.74
N PRO A 155 14.04 -0.85 -9.89
CA PRO A 155 14.11 -2.28 -10.18
C PRO A 155 14.96 -3.00 -9.13
N PHE A 156 14.56 -4.23 -8.81
CA PHE A 156 15.29 -5.10 -7.88
C PHE A 156 16.21 -6.05 -8.66
N SER A 157 17.35 -6.39 -8.07
CA SER A 157 18.24 -7.46 -8.52
C SER A 157 18.48 -8.46 -7.40
N SER A 158 18.76 -9.72 -7.76
CA SER A 158 19.22 -10.72 -6.80
C SER A 158 20.72 -10.54 -6.57
N PRO A 159 21.17 -10.16 -5.36
CA PRO A 159 22.58 -10.06 -5.04
C PRO A 159 23.27 -11.43 -4.87
N LEU A 160 22.49 -12.51 -4.80
CA LEU A 160 22.95 -13.88 -4.59
C LEU A 160 22.38 -14.83 -5.66
N SER A 161 23.11 -15.90 -5.97
CA SER A 161 22.65 -16.99 -6.86
C SER A 161 21.92 -18.12 -6.12
N GLN A 162 21.76 -18.01 -4.80
CA GLN A 162 21.17 -19.01 -3.91
C GLN A 162 20.54 -18.32 -2.68
N PRO A 163 19.74 -19.03 -1.85
CA PRO A 163 19.18 -18.46 -0.64
C PRO A 163 20.23 -17.92 0.33
N MET A 164 19.90 -16.82 1.02
CA MET A 164 20.76 -16.17 2.00
C MET A 164 20.86 -16.99 3.30
N ILE A 165 19.75 -17.57 3.75
CA ILE A 165 19.66 -18.42 4.94
C ILE A 165 19.09 -19.78 4.53
N ARG A 166 19.75 -20.85 4.97
CA ARG A 166 19.40 -22.26 4.71
C ARG A 166 19.93 -23.18 5.81
N HIS A 167 19.39 -24.39 5.88
CA HIS A 167 19.92 -25.46 6.74
C HIS A 167 21.43 -25.70 6.52
N GLY A 168 22.11 -26.16 7.55
CA GLY A 168 23.57 -26.38 7.58
C GLY A 168 24.40 -25.11 7.86
N MET A 169 23.78 -23.94 7.97
CA MET A 169 24.45 -22.72 8.42
C MET A 169 24.55 -22.67 9.95
N ALA A 170 25.61 -22.04 10.46
CA ALA A 170 25.89 -21.96 11.89
C ALA A 170 24.69 -21.41 12.69
N GLY A 171 24.19 -22.21 13.63
CA GLY A 171 23.07 -21.84 14.50
C GLY A 171 21.68 -21.85 13.88
N VAL A 172 21.55 -22.15 12.57
CA VAL A 172 20.24 -22.21 11.90
C VAL A 172 19.48 -23.46 12.31
N ASP A 173 20.13 -24.62 12.25
CA ASP A 173 19.52 -25.87 12.68
C ASP A 173 19.34 -25.90 14.21
N PRO A 174 18.37 -26.66 14.74
CA PRO A 174 17.40 -27.50 14.03
C PRO A 174 16.04 -26.80 13.79
N CYS A 175 16.02 -25.51 13.42
CA CYS A 175 14.77 -24.79 13.12
C CYS A 175 13.96 -25.51 12.02
N ASN A 176 12.68 -25.79 12.28
CA ASN A 176 11.83 -26.55 11.36
C ASN A 176 11.42 -25.78 10.10
N TRP A 177 10.77 -24.62 10.25
CA TRP A 177 10.40 -23.77 9.11
C TRP A 177 11.31 -22.56 9.03
N LEU A 178 12.14 -22.49 7.99
CA LEU A 178 13.02 -21.36 7.69
C LEU A 178 12.26 -20.32 6.84
N PHE A 179 11.37 -19.58 7.48
CA PHE A 179 10.50 -18.59 6.82
C PHE A 179 10.27 -17.33 7.67
N ASP A 180 9.33 -16.49 7.23
CA ASP A 180 8.86 -15.28 7.90
C ASP A 180 9.98 -14.41 8.44
N PRO A 181 10.87 -13.88 7.57
CA PRO A 181 11.95 -13.02 8.02
C PRO A 181 11.41 -11.70 8.59
N GLY A 182 12.03 -11.21 9.67
CA GLY A 182 11.81 -9.88 10.23
C GLY A 182 13.14 -9.15 10.40
N VAL A 183 13.35 -8.07 9.66
CA VAL A 183 14.62 -7.33 9.62
C VAL A 183 14.47 -5.93 10.20
N VAL A 184 15.46 -5.53 11.01
CA VAL A 184 15.56 -4.17 11.54
C VAL A 184 17.00 -3.67 11.45
N ILE A 185 17.15 -2.35 11.33
CA ILE A 185 18.44 -1.67 11.46
C ILE A 185 18.39 -0.86 12.75
N ASP A 186 19.34 -1.10 13.65
CA ASP A 186 19.40 -0.38 14.92
C ASP A 186 20.03 1.01 14.79
N SER A 187 20.03 1.76 15.89
CA SER A 187 20.56 3.13 15.93
C SER A 187 22.07 3.23 15.68
N THR A 188 22.81 2.12 15.73
CA THR A 188 24.24 2.05 15.39
C THR A 188 24.47 1.80 13.89
N GLY A 189 23.41 1.54 13.13
CA GLY A 189 23.48 1.12 11.73
C GLY A 189 23.71 -0.38 11.56
N THR A 190 23.68 -1.16 12.65
CA THR A 190 23.79 -2.61 12.59
C THR A 190 22.43 -3.20 12.21
N ALA A 191 22.43 -4.13 11.25
CA ALA A 191 21.21 -4.81 10.84
C ALA A 191 21.09 -6.20 11.47
N TRP A 192 19.85 -6.59 11.76
CA TRP A 192 19.49 -7.83 12.43
C TRP A 192 18.35 -8.50 11.70
N ILE A 193 18.33 -9.83 11.70
CA ILE A 193 17.26 -10.63 11.11
C ILE A 193 16.76 -11.66 12.10
N ALA A 194 15.45 -11.68 12.33
CA ALA A 194 14.74 -12.80 12.93
C ALA A 194 14.08 -13.65 11.84
N PHE A 195 13.91 -14.93 12.11
CA PHE A 195 13.20 -15.87 11.23
C PHE A 195 12.88 -17.14 12.01
N GLY A 196 12.07 -18.02 11.43
CA GLY A 196 11.84 -19.35 11.98
C GLY A 196 10.41 -19.58 12.46
N GLY A 197 10.04 -20.84 12.60
CA GLY A 197 8.73 -21.25 13.07
C GLY A 197 8.43 -22.73 12.90
N GLY A 198 7.16 -23.08 13.02
CA GLY A 198 6.63 -24.43 12.91
C GLY A 198 6.46 -25.16 14.22
N ASP A 199 6.04 -26.42 14.10
CA ASP A 199 5.78 -27.30 15.23
C ASP A 199 7.03 -27.48 16.11
N PRO A 200 6.88 -27.75 17.42
CA PRO A 200 8.02 -27.94 18.31
C PRO A 200 9.04 -28.94 17.79
N GLN A 201 10.33 -28.63 17.99
CA GLN A 201 11.42 -29.56 17.75
C GLN A 201 11.30 -30.78 18.67
N SER A 202 12.01 -31.86 18.33
CA SER A 202 12.10 -33.05 19.17
C SER A 202 12.66 -32.76 20.57
N SER A 203 13.59 -31.80 20.68
CA SER A 203 14.13 -31.28 21.94
C SER A 203 13.28 -30.16 22.55
N GLY A 204 12.30 -29.65 21.81
CA GLY A 204 11.42 -28.57 22.22
C GLY A 204 10.18 -29.07 22.96
N SER A 205 9.32 -28.14 23.35
CA SER A 205 8.01 -28.40 23.92
C SER A 205 6.97 -27.45 23.34
N LYS A 206 5.67 -27.66 23.61
CA LYS A 206 4.64 -26.67 23.21
C LYS A 206 4.95 -25.26 23.76
N LEU A 207 5.41 -25.17 25.02
CA LEU A 207 5.76 -23.89 25.63
C LEU A 207 7.05 -23.31 25.03
N TRP A 208 8.03 -24.15 24.71
CA TRP A 208 9.32 -23.73 24.15
C TRP A 208 9.63 -24.49 22.86
N PRO A 209 9.05 -24.09 21.71
CA PRO A 209 9.18 -24.86 20.46
C PRO A 209 10.60 -24.98 19.93
N GLY A 210 11.45 -23.99 20.22
CA GLY A 210 12.87 -23.96 19.85
C GLY A 210 13.15 -23.48 18.41
N ASN A 211 12.15 -23.01 17.66
CA ASN A 211 12.27 -22.73 16.22
C ASN A 211 12.64 -21.28 15.87
N SER A 212 12.54 -20.31 16.77
CA SER A 212 12.90 -18.91 16.46
C SER A 212 14.40 -18.75 16.34
N ARG A 213 14.85 -17.90 15.43
CA ARG A 213 16.26 -17.54 15.26
C ARG A 213 16.40 -16.03 15.13
N ILE A 214 17.50 -15.51 15.68
CA ILE A 214 17.98 -14.15 15.43
C ILE A 214 19.46 -14.18 15.07
N ALA A 215 19.87 -13.33 14.13
CA ALA A 215 21.26 -13.19 13.72
C ALA A 215 21.58 -11.74 13.37
N LYS A 216 22.84 -11.36 13.56
CA LYS A 216 23.39 -10.12 13.01
C LYS A 216 23.60 -10.29 11.50
N LEU A 217 23.39 -9.23 10.73
CA LEU A 217 23.72 -9.16 9.31
C LEU A 217 25.06 -8.47 9.10
N LYS A 218 25.82 -8.92 8.11
CA LYS A 218 27.01 -8.19 7.64
C LYS A 218 26.58 -6.84 7.10
N SER A 219 27.52 -5.89 7.06
CA SER A 219 27.31 -4.58 6.44
C SER A 219 26.92 -4.65 4.96
N THR A 220 27.01 -5.79 4.27
CA THR A 220 26.47 -5.94 2.90
C THR A 220 24.94 -6.12 2.87
N MET A 221 24.31 -6.42 4.01
CA MET A 221 22.89 -6.80 4.17
C MET A 221 22.49 -8.12 3.49
N THR A 222 23.48 -8.89 3.02
CA THR A 222 23.27 -10.06 2.14
C THR A 222 23.89 -11.34 2.68
N ALA A 223 24.26 -11.35 3.96
CA ALA A 223 24.86 -12.49 4.65
C ALA A 223 24.76 -12.30 6.17
N LEU A 224 24.72 -13.40 6.92
CA LEU A 224 24.83 -13.38 8.37
C LEU A 224 26.27 -13.01 8.81
N ASP A 225 26.36 -12.31 9.93
CA ASP A 225 27.60 -11.97 10.63
C ASP A 225 27.68 -12.77 11.94
N GLY A 226 28.15 -14.02 11.83
CA GLY A 226 28.18 -14.98 12.93
C GLY A 226 27.06 -16.02 12.86
N ALA A 227 26.93 -16.79 13.94
CA ALA A 227 25.91 -17.84 14.08
C ALA A 227 24.55 -17.24 14.46
N ALA A 228 23.47 -17.86 13.98
CA ALA A 228 22.14 -17.56 14.48
C ALA A 228 21.95 -18.11 15.91
N VAL A 229 21.10 -17.45 16.69
CA VAL A 229 20.82 -17.81 18.08
C VAL A 229 19.32 -18.04 18.25
N ASN A 230 18.94 -19.04 19.06
CA ASN A 230 17.55 -19.27 19.38
C ASN A 230 17.01 -18.21 20.35
N MET A 231 15.91 -17.55 19.99
CA MET A 231 15.15 -16.72 20.92
C MET A 231 14.15 -17.61 21.67
N PRO A 232 14.05 -17.58 23.01
CA PRO A 232 13.08 -18.42 23.72
C PRO A 232 11.69 -17.78 23.65
N ALA A 233 11.00 -17.91 22.52
CA ALA A 233 9.66 -17.35 22.30
C ALA A 233 8.57 -18.36 22.77
N PRO A 234 7.79 -18.06 23.84
CA PRO A 234 6.77 -18.98 24.32
C PRO A 234 5.70 -19.30 23.28
N TYR A 235 5.42 -20.58 23.03
CA TYR A 235 4.40 -21.03 22.07
C TYR A 235 4.55 -20.51 20.63
N LEU A 236 5.75 -20.11 20.21
CA LEU A 236 6.03 -19.66 18.83
C LEU A 236 5.42 -20.58 17.77
N PHE A 237 4.88 -19.97 16.72
CA PHE A 237 4.51 -20.65 15.50
C PHE A 237 5.12 -20.00 14.26
N GLU A 238 4.94 -18.69 14.06
CA GLU A 238 5.36 -18.00 12.82
C GLU A 238 5.39 -16.47 12.99
N ALA A 239 5.45 -15.72 11.87
CA ALA A 239 5.33 -14.26 11.79
C ALA A 239 6.36 -13.49 12.62
N SER A 240 7.64 -13.85 12.48
CA SER A 240 8.74 -13.16 13.17
C SER A 240 8.91 -11.74 12.63
N GLU A 241 8.89 -10.76 13.53
CA GLU A 241 9.16 -9.36 13.21
C GLU A 241 10.06 -8.74 14.28
N LEU A 242 10.98 -7.86 13.86
CA LEU A 242 11.87 -7.11 14.74
C LEU A 242 11.63 -5.61 14.61
N ASN A 243 11.57 -4.93 15.74
CA ASN A 243 11.50 -3.48 15.86
C ASN A 243 12.52 -2.97 16.87
N ILE A 244 12.90 -1.70 16.75
CA ILE A 244 13.63 -0.96 17.80
C ILE A 244 12.68 0.09 18.36
N ILE A 245 12.33 -0.03 19.64
CA ILE A 245 11.39 0.86 20.33
C ILE A 245 12.05 1.32 21.61
N GLY A 246 12.19 2.65 21.79
CA GLY A 246 12.91 3.21 22.95
C GLY A 246 14.35 2.72 23.09
N GLY A 247 15.02 2.38 21.99
CA GLY A 247 16.40 1.89 21.98
C GLY A 247 16.57 0.39 22.26
N ARG A 248 15.48 -0.35 22.51
CA ARG A 248 15.51 -1.79 22.80
C ARG A 248 14.94 -2.61 21.65
N PHE A 249 15.38 -3.86 21.53
CA PHE A 249 14.81 -4.81 20.58
C PHE A 249 13.43 -5.23 21.05
N VAL A 250 12.46 -5.15 20.16
CA VAL A 250 11.10 -5.66 20.34
C VAL A 250 10.85 -6.70 19.26
N TYR A 251 10.77 -7.96 19.67
CA TYR A 251 10.47 -9.09 18.80
C TYR A 251 8.99 -9.46 18.93
N THR A 252 8.26 -9.47 17.83
CA THR A 252 6.86 -9.92 17.80
C THR A 252 6.72 -11.20 16.99
N TYR A 253 5.75 -12.04 17.37
CA TYR A 253 5.54 -13.33 16.75
C TYR A 253 4.11 -13.85 16.96
N ASN A 254 3.65 -14.73 16.07
CA ASN A 254 2.37 -15.42 16.19
C ASN A 254 2.53 -16.72 16.99
N THR A 255 1.58 -16.97 17.89
CA THR A 255 1.55 -18.19 18.72
C THR A 255 0.82 -19.34 18.01
N SER A 256 1.13 -20.57 18.41
CA SER A 256 0.48 -21.76 17.84
C SER A 256 -1.03 -21.82 18.15
N TRP A 257 -1.73 -22.62 17.32
CA TRP A 257 -3.16 -22.93 17.48
C TRP A 257 -3.48 -23.84 18.68
N GLY A 258 -2.46 -24.47 19.26
CA GLY A 258 -2.62 -25.44 20.34
C GLY A 258 -3.18 -24.84 21.63
N ASP A 259 -3.51 -25.70 22.56
CA ASP A 259 -3.84 -25.35 23.93
C ASP A 259 -2.63 -24.78 24.71
N ARG A 260 -2.88 -24.23 25.91
CA ARG A 260 -1.86 -23.65 26.80
C ARG A 260 -1.66 -24.45 28.12
N PRO A 261 -1.51 -25.78 28.08
CA PRO A 261 -1.63 -26.63 29.28
C PRO A 261 -0.50 -26.41 30.30
N ASN A 262 0.66 -25.91 29.85
CA ASN A 262 1.86 -25.75 30.68
C ASN A 262 2.07 -24.31 31.18
N TRP A 263 1.12 -23.39 30.90
CA TRP A 263 1.30 -21.97 31.19
C TRP A 263 1.34 -21.64 32.68
N ASN A 264 0.64 -22.38 33.54
CA ASN A 264 0.56 -22.11 34.98
C ASN A 264 1.94 -21.96 35.65
N SER A 265 2.94 -22.73 35.18
CA SER A 265 4.32 -22.67 35.68
C SER A 265 5.06 -21.40 35.23
N TYR A 266 4.70 -20.86 34.07
CA TYR A 266 5.23 -19.63 33.51
C TYR A 266 4.54 -18.40 34.12
N GLU A 267 3.21 -18.43 34.25
CA GLU A 267 2.41 -17.39 34.88
C GLU A 267 2.85 -17.11 36.32
N LYS A 268 3.08 -18.15 37.13
CA LYS A 268 3.60 -17.98 38.50
C LYS A 268 4.93 -17.23 38.58
N ARG A 269 5.75 -17.29 37.51
CA ARG A 269 7.06 -16.62 37.45
C ARG A 269 6.95 -15.18 36.93
N ASN A 270 6.05 -14.94 35.98
CA ASN A 270 6.05 -13.70 35.19
C ASN A 270 4.79 -12.83 35.38
N GLY A 271 3.75 -13.34 36.04
CA GLY A 271 2.50 -12.61 36.32
C GLY A 271 1.65 -12.30 35.08
N LEU A 272 1.91 -12.96 33.94
CA LEU A 272 1.23 -12.71 32.68
C LEU A 272 0.24 -13.83 32.33
N ALA A 273 -0.94 -13.45 31.86
CA ALA A 273 -1.97 -14.37 31.40
C ALA A 273 -1.52 -15.14 30.14
N ALA A 274 -2.07 -16.34 29.95
CA ALA A 274 -1.78 -17.15 28.78
C ALA A 274 -2.24 -16.44 27.49
N PRO A 275 -1.41 -16.42 26.43
CA PRO A 275 -1.85 -15.89 25.15
C PRO A 275 -2.92 -16.78 24.53
N SER A 276 -3.88 -16.18 23.83
CA SER A 276 -4.91 -16.92 23.10
C SER A 276 -4.32 -17.66 21.89
N ALA A 277 -5.07 -18.60 21.32
CA ALA A 277 -4.65 -19.36 20.14
C ALA A 277 -4.47 -18.43 18.92
N CYS A 278 -3.38 -18.62 18.16
CA CYS A 278 -3.09 -17.84 16.96
C CYS A 278 -3.16 -16.31 17.18
N SER A 279 -2.51 -15.86 18.25
CA SER A 279 -2.42 -14.46 18.67
C SER A 279 -0.98 -13.95 18.57
N MET A 280 -0.84 -12.64 18.36
CA MET A 280 0.47 -11.99 18.36
C MET A 280 0.90 -11.63 19.77
N CYS A 281 2.13 -12.01 20.09
CA CYS A 281 2.82 -11.71 21.33
C CYS A 281 4.14 -11.00 21.05
N TYR A 282 4.78 -10.50 22.11
CA TYR A 282 6.07 -9.85 21.98
C TYR A 282 7.03 -10.11 23.14
N MET A 283 8.32 -9.95 22.86
CA MET A 283 9.43 -10.00 23.80
C MET A 283 10.34 -8.77 23.62
N VAL A 284 11.07 -8.41 24.67
CA VAL A 284 11.99 -7.26 24.68
C VAL A 284 13.37 -7.64 25.21
N THR A 285 14.43 -7.06 24.65
CA THR A 285 15.81 -7.20 25.16
C THR A 285 16.72 -6.04 24.74
N ASP A 286 17.85 -5.89 25.44
CA ASP A 286 18.98 -5.04 25.06
C ASP A 286 20.10 -5.84 24.36
N THR A 287 20.14 -7.16 24.58
CA THR A 287 21.23 -8.05 24.16
C THR A 287 20.66 -9.19 23.31
N PRO A 288 20.29 -8.94 22.04
CA PRO A 288 19.51 -9.87 21.20
C PRO A 288 20.11 -11.26 21.01
N LEU A 289 21.44 -11.39 21.15
CA LEU A 289 22.16 -12.67 21.01
C LEU A 289 22.30 -13.45 22.31
N ASP A 290 21.88 -12.91 23.45
CA ASP A 290 21.80 -13.64 24.72
C ASP A 290 20.38 -14.19 24.88
N PRO A 291 20.17 -15.51 24.75
CA PRO A 291 18.84 -16.12 24.89
C PRO A 291 18.16 -15.79 26.22
N ASP A 292 18.93 -15.68 27.31
CA ASP A 292 18.39 -15.51 28.66
C ASP A 292 17.95 -14.07 28.94
N SER A 293 18.31 -13.12 28.07
CA SER A 293 17.98 -11.70 28.21
C SER A 293 16.58 -11.32 27.68
N TRP A 294 15.90 -12.22 26.98
CA TRP A 294 14.60 -11.96 26.38
C TRP A 294 13.48 -11.99 27.41
N GLU A 295 12.79 -10.86 27.56
CA GLU A 295 11.65 -10.71 28.45
C GLU A 295 10.33 -10.79 27.67
N TYR A 296 9.49 -11.78 27.94
CA TYR A 296 8.14 -11.87 27.36
C TYR A 296 7.20 -10.82 27.97
N ARG A 297 6.41 -10.14 27.13
CA ARG A 297 5.55 -9.01 27.53
C ARG A 297 4.06 -9.21 27.26
N GLY A 298 3.64 -10.41 26.83
CA GLY A 298 2.24 -10.78 26.67
C GLY A 298 1.68 -10.67 25.26
N GLU A 299 0.38 -11.00 25.14
CA GLU A 299 -0.43 -10.81 23.94
C GLU A 299 -0.78 -9.33 23.74
N TYR A 300 -0.61 -8.82 22.51
CA TYR A 300 -1.09 -7.49 22.11
C TYR A 300 -2.13 -7.54 20.98
N VAL A 301 -2.26 -8.68 20.28
CA VAL A 301 -3.23 -8.86 19.18
C VAL A 301 -3.86 -10.26 19.23
N PRO A 302 -5.13 -10.39 19.67
CA PRO A 302 -5.93 -11.59 19.45
C PRO A 302 -6.05 -11.97 17.97
N ASN A 303 -6.50 -13.19 17.69
CA ASN A 303 -6.80 -13.60 16.33
C ASN A 303 -7.88 -12.72 15.67
N GLU A 304 -7.76 -12.46 14.36
CA GLU A 304 -8.69 -11.62 13.58
C GLU A 304 -10.17 -12.04 13.72
N GLY A 305 -10.43 -13.34 13.85
CA GLY A 305 -11.79 -13.90 14.02
C GLY A 305 -12.44 -13.54 15.35
N SER A 306 -11.68 -12.98 16.30
CA SER A 306 -12.20 -12.51 17.60
C SER A 306 -12.86 -11.12 17.51
N PHE A 307 -12.71 -10.41 16.39
CA PHE A 307 -13.15 -9.03 16.24
C PHE A 307 -14.40 -8.91 15.36
N SER A 308 -15.58 -8.85 15.98
CA SER A 308 -16.83 -8.55 15.27
C SER A 308 -16.78 -7.20 14.54
N SER A 309 -16.01 -6.24 15.06
CA SER A 309 -15.75 -4.92 14.48
C SER A 309 -14.93 -4.96 13.17
N LEU A 310 -14.12 -5.99 12.97
CA LEU A 310 -13.45 -6.26 11.69
C LEU A 310 -14.34 -7.11 10.79
N GLY A 311 -15.07 -8.05 11.38
CA GLY A 311 -15.97 -8.96 10.69
C GLY A 311 -15.22 -10.03 9.90
N ALA A 312 -13.97 -10.34 10.23
CA ALA A 312 -13.21 -11.45 9.65
C ALA A 312 -13.65 -12.80 10.27
N ASP A 313 -13.33 -13.90 9.61
CA ASP A 313 -13.36 -15.26 10.17
C ASP A 313 -11.97 -15.60 10.74
N TYR A 314 -11.84 -16.68 11.53
CA TYR A 314 -10.53 -17.09 12.04
C TYR A 314 -9.57 -17.47 10.91
N GLY A 315 -8.32 -17.00 11.01
CA GLY A 315 -7.25 -17.22 10.04
C GLY A 315 -5.88 -17.20 10.71
N ASN A 316 -4.79 -17.43 9.97
CA ASN A 316 -3.46 -17.20 10.54
C ASN A 316 -3.26 -15.71 10.85
N ASN A 317 -2.32 -15.37 11.73
CA ASN A 317 -2.09 -13.99 12.16
C ASN A 317 -0.67 -13.56 11.75
N HIS A 318 -0.55 -12.39 11.12
CA HIS A 318 0.73 -11.83 10.69
C HIS A 318 0.62 -10.31 10.74
N THR A 319 1.63 -9.64 11.30
CA THR A 319 1.60 -8.19 11.50
C THR A 319 2.89 -7.51 11.09
N HIS A 320 2.81 -6.19 10.93
CA HIS A 320 3.94 -5.28 10.87
C HIS A 320 3.62 -3.99 11.62
N LEU A 321 4.41 -3.67 12.64
CA LEU A 321 4.32 -2.42 13.40
C LEU A 321 5.22 -1.37 12.76
N HIS A 322 4.68 -0.20 12.45
CA HIS A 322 5.46 0.88 11.87
C HIS A 322 5.14 2.23 12.51
N LYS A 323 6.17 3.00 12.82
CA LYS A 323 6.01 4.41 13.19
C LYS A 323 6.03 5.25 11.92
N PHE A 324 4.98 6.02 11.66
CA PHE A 324 4.86 6.89 10.50
C PHE A 324 4.27 8.24 10.93
N ASN A 325 4.91 9.34 10.55
CA ASN A 325 4.49 10.69 10.93
C ASN A 325 4.23 10.85 12.45
N GLY A 326 5.13 10.28 13.27
CA GLY A 326 5.09 10.38 14.74
C GLY A 326 4.17 9.38 15.45
N GLU A 327 3.35 8.62 14.72
CA GLU A 327 2.34 7.72 15.29
C GLU A 327 2.61 6.27 14.89
N TYR A 328 2.20 5.30 15.73
CA TYR A 328 2.35 3.88 15.44
C TYR A 328 1.11 3.30 14.77
N TYR A 329 1.35 2.48 13.74
CA TYR A 329 0.35 1.79 12.96
C TYR A 329 0.68 0.31 12.92
N LEU A 330 -0.30 -0.52 13.27
CA LEU A 330 -0.21 -1.96 13.09
C LEU A 330 -0.86 -2.33 11.76
N PHE A 331 -0.04 -2.75 10.81
CA PHE A 331 -0.47 -3.47 9.63
C PHE A 331 -0.67 -4.93 9.99
N TYR A 332 -1.71 -5.52 9.44
CA TYR A 332 -2.03 -6.93 9.63
C TYR A 332 -2.82 -7.41 8.41
N HIS A 333 -2.95 -8.71 8.23
CA HIS A 333 -3.89 -9.24 7.25
C HIS A 333 -5.19 -9.71 7.91
N GLY A 334 -6.21 -9.91 7.09
CA GLY A 334 -7.33 -10.79 7.42
C GLY A 334 -8.25 -11.04 6.24
N ASN A 335 -9.20 -11.97 6.38
CA ASN A 335 -10.07 -12.42 5.28
C ASN A 335 -11.30 -11.50 5.00
N VAL A 336 -11.22 -10.20 5.34
CA VAL A 336 -12.34 -9.24 5.24
C VAL A 336 -12.86 -9.09 3.80
N LEU A 337 -11.94 -8.97 2.84
CA LEU A 337 -12.31 -8.85 1.43
C LEU A 337 -12.98 -10.14 0.93
N GLU A 338 -12.42 -11.30 1.27
CA GLU A 338 -12.93 -12.61 0.87
C GLU A 338 -14.38 -12.79 1.33
N LYS A 339 -14.64 -12.54 2.62
CA LYS A 339 -15.97 -12.63 3.22
C LYS A 339 -16.95 -11.66 2.58
N THR A 340 -16.52 -10.43 2.31
CA THR A 340 -17.38 -9.43 1.67
C THR A 340 -17.72 -9.85 0.25
N MET A 341 -16.76 -10.33 -0.54
CA MET A 341 -17.02 -10.80 -1.90
C MET A 341 -17.94 -12.02 -1.92
N LYS A 342 -17.76 -12.98 -1.02
CA LYS A 342 -18.67 -14.13 -0.85
C LYS A 342 -20.09 -13.70 -0.53
N SER A 343 -20.26 -12.77 0.43
CA SER A 343 -21.59 -12.25 0.81
C SER A 343 -22.33 -11.54 -0.34
N LYS A 344 -21.57 -11.08 -1.35
CA LYS A 344 -22.09 -10.41 -2.56
C LYS A 344 -22.09 -11.31 -3.79
N ASN A 345 -21.90 -12.63 -3.61
CA ASN A 345 -21.83 -13.62 -4.69
C ASN A 345 -20.77 -13.32 -5.77
N ALA A 346 -19.72 -12.58 -5.41
CA ALA A 346 -18.61 -12.23 -6.31
C ALA A 346 -17.44 -13.21 -6.21
N MET A 347 -17.52 -14.16 -5.29
CA MET A 347 -16.56 -15.23 -5.08
C MET A 347 -17.32 -16.50 -4.72
N ASN A 348 -16.80 -17.66 -5.16
CA ASN A 348 -17.36 -18.96 -4.79
C ASN A 348 -17.35 -19.12 -3.26
N SER A 349 -18.45 -19.61 -2.68
CA SER A 349 -18.58 -19.84 -1.24
C SER A 349 -17.57 -20.87 -0.71
N SER A 350 -17.08 -21.79 -1.54
CA SER A 350 -16.08 -22.79 -1.16
C SER A 350 -14.63 -22.30 -1.23
N ALA A 351 -14.35 -21.19 -1.92
CA ALA A 351 -13.03 -20.58 -1.94
C ALA A 351 -12.61 -20.19 -0.51
N SER A 352 -11.33 -20.25 -0.17
CA SER A 352 -10.85 -19.89 1.18
C SER A 352 -9.36 -19.58 1.17
N GLY A 353 -8.87 -18.91 2.22
CA GLY A 353 -7.44 -18.61 2.42
C GLY A 353 -6.95 -17.36 1.70
N PHE A 354 -7.84 -16.53 1.16
CA PHE A 354 -7.47 -15.24 0.58
C PHE A 354 -7.52 -14.15 1.62
N ARG A 355 -6.36 -13.54 1.86
CA ARG A 355 -6.21 -12.50 2.87
C ARG A 355 -6.15 -11.11 2.23
N SER A 356 -6.41 -10.10 3.04
CA SER A 356 -6.41 -8.70 2.64
C SER A 356 -5.74 -7.86 3.73
N LEU A 357 -4.87 -6.95 3.33
CA LEU A 357 -4.19 -6.06 4.27
C LEU A 357 -5.16 -5.09 4.93
N CYS A 358 -4.95 -4.88 6.22
CA CYS A 358 -5.67 -3.95 7.07
C CYS A 358 -4.65 -3.14 7.88
N VAL A 359 -5.08 -2.00 8.40
CA VAL A 359 -4.27 -1.14 9.27
C VAL A 359 -5.13 -0.48 10.34
N ASN A 360 -4.61 -0.44 11.56
CA ASN A 360 -5.18 0.33 12.67
C ASN A 360 -4.04 1.05 13.41
N LYS A 361 -4.35 2.17 14.05
CA LYS A 361 -3.40 2.79 14.99
C LYS A 361 -3.16 1.85 16.18
N LEU A 362 -1.92 1.80 16.65
CA LEU A 362 -1.53 1.10 17.88
C LEU A 362 -0.90 2.12 18.82
N THR A 363 -1.33 2.16 20.08
CA THR A 363 -0.64 2.98 21.08
C THR A 363 0.57 2.22 21.59
N VAL A 364 1.74 2.84 21.49
CA VAL A 364 3.01 2.30 21.98
C VAL A 364 3.56 3.27 23.01
N ASN A 365 3.93 2.76 24.18
CA ASN A 365 4.74 3.52 25.13
C ASN A 365 6.21 3.20 24.84
N GLU A 366 6.94 4.15 24.26
CA GLU A 366 8.33 3.93 23.84
C GLU A 366 9.29 3.76 25.02
N GLU A 367 9.03 4.37 26.19
CA GLU A 367 9.89 4.26 27.37
C GLU A 367 9.88 2.85 27.98
N THR A 368 8.71 2.22 28.02
CA THR A 368 8.49 0.88 28.60
C THR A 368 8.41 -0.22 27.55
N GLN A 369 8.42 0.15 26.27
CA GLN A 369 8.17 -0.71 25.10
C GLN A 369 6.81 -1.42 25.15
N LYS A 370 5.85 -0.90 25.91
CA LYS A 370 4.52 -1.50 26.03
C LYS A 370 3.73 -1.29 24.74
N LEU A 371 3.34 -2.39 24.11
CA LEU A 371 2.37 -2.43 23.01
C LEU A 371 0.97 -2.56 23.62
N ASN A 372 0.12 -1.55 23.48
CA ASN A 372 -1.26 -1.66 23.97
C ASN A 372 -2.06 -2.63 23.12
N ARG A 373 -2.98 -3.36 23.74
CA ARG A 373 -3.86 -4.28 23.02
C ARG A 373 -4.68 -3.54 21.96
N ILE A 374 -4.69 -4.06 20.73
CA ILE A 374 -5.40 -3.42 19.61
C ILE A 374 -6.89 -3.77 19.59
N ASN A 375 -7.69 -2.91 18.96
CA ASN A 375 -9.02 -3.24 18.45
C ASN A 375 -9.02 -3.20 16.91
N MET A 376 -9.05 -4.36 16.25
CA MET A 376 -9.11 -4.43 14.78
C MET A 376 -10.50 -4.00 14.29
N THR A 377 -10.57 -3.16 13.26
CA THR A 377 -11.85 -2.60 12.80
C THR A 377 -11.93 -2.42 11.28
N LYS A 378 -13.15 -2.42 10.74
CA LYS A 378 -13.38 -1.96 9.35
C LYS A 378 -13.14 -0.46 9.16
N THR A 379 -13.29 0.34 10.20
CA THR A 379 -13.02 1.78 10.15
C THR A 379 -11.56 2.07 9.86
N GLY A 380 -10.63 1.27 10.38
CA GLY A 380 -9.20 1.40 10.13
C GLY A 380 -8.63 2.72 10.69
N THR A 381 -7.78 3.37 9.91
CA THR A 381 -7.13 4.64 10.24
C THR A 381 -7.93 5.86 9.79
N SER A 382 -7.76 6.98 10.52
CA SER A 382 -8.16 8.30 10.05
C SER A 382 -7.10 8.88 9.13
N ALA A 383 -7.52 9.77 8.21
CA ALA A 383 -6.60 10.53 7.37
C ALA A 383 -5.67 11.39 8.23
N ILE A 384 -4.36 11.35 7.97
CA ILE A 384 -3.37 12.18 8.68
C ILE A 384 -3.11 13.53 7.99
N LYS A 385 -3.48 13.66 6.72
CA LYS A 385 -3.49 14.92 5.96
C LYS A 385 -4.56 14.86 4.87
N SER A 386 -4.88 16.02 4.29
CA SER A 386 -5.71 16.09 3.08
C SER A 386 -4.87 15.80 1.84
N MET A 387 -5.52 15.28 0.80
CA MET A 387 -4.94 15.13 -0.54
C MET A 387 -4.96 16.48 -1.26
N ASP A 388 -3.83 16.83 -1.88
CA ASP A 388 -3.71 18.01 -2.74
C ASP A 388 -4.16 17.67 -4.18
N PRO A 389 -5.31 18.19 -4.66
CA PRO A 389 -5.81 17.94 -6.01
C PRO A 389 -4.99 18.63 -7.09
N TYR A 390 -4.16 19.61 -6.72
CA TYR A 390 -3.41 20.41 -7.67
C TYR A 390 -2.13 19.72 -8.09
N THR A 391 -1.64 18.72 -7.35
CA THR A 391 -0.53 17.86 -7.80
C THR A 391 -1.01 16.73 -8.72
N LEU A 392 -0.11 16.19 -9.55
CA LEU A 392 -0.45 15.07 -10.43
C LEU A 392 -0.73 13.80 -9.61
N GLN A 393 -1.98 13.34 -9.65
CA GLN A 393 -2.43 12.15 -8.95
C GLN A 393 -2.53 10.95 -9.91
N GLN A 394 -2.07 9.79 -9.46
CA GLN A 394 -2.26 8.54 -10.23
C GLN A 394 -3.70 8.05 -10.09
N ALA A 395 -4.29 7.51 -11.16
CA ALA A 395 -5.64 6.95 -11.15
C ALA A 395 -5.77 5.75 -10.20
N GLU A 396 -4.69 4.99 -10.02
CA GLU A 396 -4.58 3.88 -9.09
C GLU A 396 -4.30 4.31 -7.63
N THR A 397 -4.34 5.61 -7.33
CA THR A 397 -4.43 6.14 -5.97
C THR A 397 -5.90 6.28 -5.58
N MET A 398 -6.36 5.45 -4.66
CA MET A 398 -7.76 5.44 -4.24
C MET A 398 -7.93 4.95 -2.81
N SER A 399 -9.04 5.34 -2.17
CA SER A 399 -9.47 4.77 -0.90
C SER A 399 -10.34 3.54 -1.10
N THR A 400 -11.24 3.57 -2.08
CA THR A 400 -12.06 2.44 -2.50
C THR A 400 -12.51 2.60 -3.95
N SER A 401 -13.12 1.57 -4.51
CA SER A 401 -13.62 1.52 -5.88
C SER A 401 -14.72 0.48 -6.05
N GLY A 402 -15.40 0.54 -7.19
CA GLY A 402 -16.29 -0.50 -7.69
C GLY A 402 -16.02 -0.77 -9.17
N GLY A 403 -15.93 -2.04 -9.55
CA GLY A 403 -15.69 -2.44 -10.96
C GLY A 403 -14.29 -2.15 -11.49
N VAL A 404 -13.36 -1.76 -10.63
CA VAL A 404 -11.94 -1.63 -10.98
C VAL A 404 -11.30 -3.01 -11.05
N ASN A 405 -10.59 -3.25 -12.15
CA ASN A 405 -9.90 -4.51 -12.39
C ASN A 405 -8.40 -4.27 -12.56
N TYR A 406 -7.60 -4.98 -11.76
CA TYR A 406 -6.14 -4.99 -11.84
C TYR A 406 -5.59 -6.23 -12.57
N GLU A 407 -6.45 -6.99 -13.29
CA GLU A 407 -6.13 -8.27 -13.94
C GLU A 407 -4.88 -8.28 -14.83
N ASP A 408 -4.44 -7.12 -15.32
CA ASP A 408 -3.09 -6.96 -15.85
C ASP A 408 -2.16 -6.50 -14.73
N PHE A 409 -1.88 -7.37 -13.74
CA PHE A 409 -0.82 -7.13 -12.75
C PHE A 409 0.48 -6.97 -13.52
N LYS A 410 0.82 -5.74 -13.90
CA LYS A 410 2.07 -5.48 -14.56
C LYS A 410 3.14 -5.57 -13.48
N ASN A 411 4.11 -6.44 -13.72
CA ASN A 411 5.40 -6.33 -13.06
C ASN A 411 5.86 -4.87 -13.15
N ILE A 412 6.41 -4.33 -12.08
CA ILE A 412 7.02 -3.01 -12.11
C ILE A 412 8.13 -3.03 -13.17
N LYS A 413 7.88 -2.46 -14.36
CA LYS A 413 8.66 -2.75 -15.57
C LYS A 413 10.00 -2.00 -15.63
N SER A 414 10.09 -0.85 -14.98
CA SER A 414 11.27 0.00 -14.86
C SER A 414 10.81 1.26 -14.15
N VAL A 415 11.35 1.56 -12.97
CA VAL A 415 11.33 2.92 -12.43
C VAL A 415 12.66 3.55 -12.81
N SER A 416 12.77 3.98 -14.07
CA SER A 416 13.48 5.24 -14.29
C SER A 416 12.85 6.24 -13.33
N LYS A 417 13.65 7.01 -12.59
CA LYS A 417 13.17 8.20 -11.85
C LYS A 417 12.10 8.83 -12.72
N SER A 418 10.87 8.92 -12.22
CA SER A 418 9.82 9.49 -13.02
C SER A 418 10.33 10.84 -13.52
N SER A 419 10.06 11.13 -14.79
CA SER A 419 10.27 12.48 -15.33
C SER A 419 9.47 13.53 -14.50
N LEU A 420 8.55 13.03 -13.68
CA LEU A 420 7.52 13.69 -12.89
C LEU A 420 7.94 14.02 -11.45
N GLY A 421 9.05 13.48 -10.95
CA GLY A 421 9.53 13.79 -9.59
C GLY A 421 8.70 13.18 -8.46
N ASN A 422 7.66 12.41 -8.78
CA ASN A 422 6.95 11.56 -7.84
C ASN A 422 7.54 10.14 -7.87
N ASP A 423 7.59 9.47 -6.71
CA ASP A 423 8.00 8.07 -6.60
C ASP A 423 6.87 7.11 -7.07
N ALA A 424 6.09 7.49 -8.10
CA ALA A 424 5.03 6.67 -8.67
C ALA A 424 5.54 5.84 -9.85
N SER A 425 5.01 4.63 -10.02
CA SER A 425 5.30 3.84 -11.22
C SER A 425 4.56 4.43 -12.42
N GLU A 426 5.28 5.00 -13.40
CA GLU A 426 4.70 5.54 -14.66
C GLU A 426 4.05 4.48 -15.59
N ASN A 427 3.80 3.26 -15.07
CA ASN A 427 3.46 2.08 -15.87
C ASN A 427 2.06 1.51 -15.60
N LEU A 428 1.36 2.02 -14.59
CA LEU A 428 0.03 1.53 -14.23
C LEU A 428 -1.05 2.47 -14.73
N TYR A 429 -2.19 1.87 -15.01
CA TYR A 429 -3.43 2.53 -15.37
C TYR A 429 -4.55 1.65 -14.88
N VAL A 430 -5.71 2.24 -14.66
CA VAL A 430 -6.91 1.53 -14.25
C VAL A 430 -7.79 1.28 -15.47
N LYS A 431 -8.15 0.02 -15.73
CA LYS A 431 -9.17 -0.31 -16.74
C LYS A 431 -10.54 0.02 -16.15
N MET A 432 -11.30 0.86 -16.86
CA MET A 432 -12.59 1.34 -16.38
C MET A 432 -13.69 0.87 -17.31
N ALA A 433 -14.55 -0.05 -16.85
CA ALA A 433 -15.76 -0.43 -17.59
C ALA A 433 -16.87 0.61 -17.37
N ALA A 434 -17.93 0.56 -18.19
CA ALA A 434 -19.12 1.38 -17.93
C ALA A 434 -19.73 0.99 -16.56
N GLY A 435 -20.02 2.01 -15.74
CA GLY A 435 -20.44 1.87 -14.35
C GLY A 435 -19.30 1.71 -13.34
N ALA A 436 -18.04 1.54 -13.76
CA ALA A 436 -16.90 1.48 -12.85
C ALA A 436 -16.59 2.85 -12.24
N TRP A 437 -16.05 2.85 -11.03
CA TRP A 437 -15.74 4.08 -10.31
C TRP A 437 -14.60 3.91 -9.30
N THR A 438 -13.89 5.01 -9.04
CA THR A 438 -12.91 5.13 -7.96
C THR A 438 -13.30 6.26 -7.01
N MET A 439 -12.79 6.21 -5.78
CA MET A 439 -13.00 7.24 -4.78
C MET A 439 -11.67 7.63 -4.13
N VAL A 440 -11.43 8.93 -4.01
CA VAL A 440 -10.39 9.52 -3.15
C VAL A 440 -11.02 10.33 -2.03
N ARG A 441 -10.40 10.27 -0.85
CA ARG A 441 -10.90 10.91 0.37
C ARG A 441 -10.11 12.17 0.69
N LYS A 442 -10.80 13.13 1.30
CA LYS A 442 -10.27 14.38 1.83
C LYS A 442 -9.41 15.15 0.84
N VAL A 443 -9.93 15.37 -0.36
CA VAL A 443 -9.32 16.24 -1.37
C VAL A 443 -9.59 17.69 -0.98
N ASP A 444 -8.55 18.49 -0.79
CA ASP A 444 -8.66 19.88 -0.33
C ASP A 444 -8.45 20.88 -1.47
N PHE A 445 -9.53 21.54 -1.88
CA PHE A 445 -9.50 22.58 -2.92
C PHE A 445 -9.30 24.01 -2.36
N GLY A 446 -9.07 24.15 -1.05
CA GLY A 446 -8.94 25.46 -0.42
C GLY A 446 -10.16 26.36 -0.60
N THR A 447 -9.97 27.68 -0.48
CA THR A 447 -11.06 28.66 -0.55
C THR A 447 -11.35 29.16 -1.97
N ASN A 448 -10.35 29.10 -2.85
CA ASN A 448 -10.43 29.63 -4.21
C ASN A 448 -11.10 28.64 -5.16
N GLY A 449 -10.83 27.37 -4.94
CA GLY A 449 -11.37 26.25 -5.67
C GLY A 449 -10.61 25.90 -6.94
N ALA A 450 -11.16 25.02 -7.77
CA ALA A 450 -10.53 24.58 -9.02
C ALA A 450 -11.24 25.13 -10.26
N ARG A 451 -10.46 25.66 -11.22
CA ARG A 451 -10.97 26.19 -12.49
C ARG A 451 -10.91 25.21 -13.65
N GLN A 452 -10.10 24.18 -13.55
CA GLN A 452 -9.88 23.22 -14.62
C GLN A 452 -9.55 21.84 -14.04
N PHE A 453 -9.95 20.80 -14.75
CA PHE A 453 -9.57 19.42 -14.48
C PHE A 453 -8.97 18.80 -15.74
N THR A 454 -7.88 18.06 -15.57
CA THR A 454 -7.20 17.32 -16.63
C THR A 454 -7.23 15.83 -16.31
N LEU A 455 -7.73 15.04 -17.25
CA LEU A 455 -7.75 13.58 -17.25
C LEU A 455 -6.75 13.05 -18.26
N ARG A 456 -5.84 12.16 -17.86
CA ARG A 456 -5.04 11.37 -18.80
C ARG A 456 -5.66 10.01 -19.04
N ALA A 457 -6.09 9.76 -20.28
CA ALA A 457 -6.81 8.54 -20.63
C ALA A 457 -6.57 8.10 -22.09
N ARG A 458 -6.98 6.87 -22.39
CA ARG A 458 -7.18 6.35 -23.75
C ARG A 458 -8.41 5.45 -23.82
N GLY A 459 -8.78 5.02 -25.02
CA GLY A 459 -10.07 4.42 -25.32
C GLY A 459 -11.12 5.49 -25.56
N THR A 460 -12.39 5.10 -25.48
CA THR A 460 -13.52 6.04 -25.54
C THR A 460 -14.27 5.97 -24.23
N GLY A 461 -14.66 7.10 -23.67
CA GLY A 461 -15.47 7.09 -22.45
C GLY A 461 -15.96 8.46 -22.00
N LYS A 462 -16.82 8.41 -20.99
CA LYS A 462 -17.40 9.56 -20.31
C LYS A 462 -17.19 9.40 -18.81
N LEU A 463 -16.39 10.30 -18.23
CA LEU A 463 -16.07 10.35 -16.81
C LEU A 463 -16.85 11.50 -16.16
N GLU A 464 -17.63 11.18 -15.15
CA GLU A 464 -18.24 12.14 -14.25
C GLU A 464 -17.44 12.29 -12.96
N ILE A 465 -17.24 13.53 -12.53
CA ILE A 465 -16.68 13.87 -11.22
C ILE A 465 -17.87 14.14 -10.28
N ARG A 466 -18.06 13.31 -9.26
CA ARG A 466 -19.12 13.48 -8.25
C ARG A 466 -18.51 13.80 -6.89
N ILE A 467 -19.14 14.71 -6.16
CA ILE A 467 -18.65 15.25 -4.89
C ILE A 467 -19.43 14.66 -3.70
N ASP A 468 -18.71 14.08 -2.74
CA ASP A 468 -19.16 13.51 -1.46
C ASP A 468 -20.12 12.31 -1.53
N SER A 469 -20.69 12.00 -2.70
CA SER A 469 -21.45 10.77 -2.90
C SER A 469 -21.35 10.28 -4.34
N LYS A 470 -21.12 8.97 -4.50
CA LYS A 470 -21.17 8.30 -5.80
C LYS A 470 -22.54 8.37 -6.47
N THR A 471 -23.63 8.67 -5.76
CA THR A 471 -25.00 8.74 -6.31
C THR A 471 -25.50 10.16 -6.58
N LYS A 472 -24.75 11.20 -6.19
CA LYS A 472 -25.09 12.59 -6.53
C LYS A 472 -24.92 12.84 -8.03
N ALA A 473 -25.55 13.92 -8.52
CA ALA A 473 -25.31 14.40 -9.86
C ALA A 473 -23.82 14.78 -10.07
N ALA A 474 -23.36 14.69 -11.32
CA ALA A 474 -22.02 15.12 -11.69
C ALA A 474 -21.83 16.62 -11.39
N ALA A 475 -20.71 16.95 -10.75
CA ALA A 475 -20.22 18.32 -10.64
C ALA A 475 -19.52 18.77 -11.92
N ALA A 476 -18.91 17.82 -12.64
CA ALA A 476 -18.29 18.04 -13.94
C ALA A 476 -18.21 16.72 -14.73
N THR A 477 -18.06 16.82 -16.05
CA THR A 477 -18.04 15.66 -16.94
C THR A 477 -17.00 15.84 -18.04
N VAL A 478 -16.14 14.84 -18.23
CA VAL A 478 -15.14 14.77 -19.29
C VAL A 478 -15.51 13.66 -20.26
N GLU A 479 -15.65 14.01 -21.53
CA GLU A 479 -15.74 13.03 -22.63
C GLU A 479 -14.37 12.93 -23.31
N PHE A 480 -13.95 11.70 -23.61
CA PHE A 480 -12.66 11.46 -24.26
C PHE A 480 -12.76 10.34 -25.28
N SER A 481 -11.95 10.44 -26.33
CA SER A 481 -11.78 9.39 -27.33
C SER A 481 -10.38 9.47 -27.91
N SER A 482 -9.55 8.46 -27.66
CA SER A 482 -8.22 8.37 -28.26
C SER A 482 -7.68 6.94 -28.28
N THR A 483 -6.86 6.63 -29.28
CA THR A 483 -6.14 5.36 -29.40
C THR A 483 -4.85 5.31 -28.56
N SER A 484 -4.33 6.47 -28.15
CA SER A 484 -3.13 6.63 -27.34
C SER A 484 -3.43 7.42 -26.06
N PHE A 485 -2.58 7.30 -25.03
CA PHE A 485 -2.76 8.08 -23.80
C PHE A 485 -2.53 9.57 -24.09
N GLN A 486 -3.57 10.36 -23.86
CA GLN A 486 -3.59 11.82 -24.05
C GLN A 486 -4.31 12.48 -22.88
N ASP A 487 -4.08 13.79 -22.75
CA ASP A 487 -4.66 14.61 -21.70
C ASP A 487 -5.91 15.30 -22.25
N PHE A 488 -7.00 15.24 -21.49
CA PHE A 488 -8.30 15.84 -21.81
C PHE A 488 -8.65 16.80 -20.68
N ALA A 489 -8.77 18.08 -21.01
CA ALA A 489 -9.05 19.13 -20.05
C ALA A 489 -10.48 19.67 -20.20
N ILE A 490 -11.11 20.01 -19.09
CA ILE A 490 -12.38 20.73 -19.04
C ILE A 490 -12.27 21.89 -18.06
N ASP A 491 -12.94 23.00 -18.38
CA ASP A 491 -13.13 24.09 -17.43
C ASP A 491 -14.19 23.70 -16.40
N LEU A 492 -14.04 24.23 -15.19
CA LEU A 492 -14.89 23.96 -14.04
C LEU A 492 -15.48 25.25 -13.51
N ASP A 493 -16.63 25.15 -12.84
CA ASP A 493 -17.09 26.20 -11.93
C ASP A 493 -16.29 26.13 -10.61
N PRO A 494 -15.43 27.12 -10.30
CA PRO A 494 -14.64 27.12 -9.07
C PRO A 494 -15.50 27.10 -7.81
N ALA A 495 -16.78 27.52 -7.86
CA ALA A 495 -17.67 27.48 -6.71
C ALA A 495 -18.04 26.05 -6.28
N LEU A 496 -18.04 25.09 -7.21
CA LEU A 496 -18.38 23.68 -6.92
C LEU A 496 -17.20 22.91 -6.30
N PHE A 497 -15.98 23.33 -6.57
CA PHE A 497 -14.76 22.64 -6.14
C PHE A 497 -14.01 23.47 -5.12
N LYS A 498 -14.58 23.70 -3.92
CA LYS A 498 -13.94 24.41 -2.79
C LYS A 498 -13.92 23.54 -1.55
N LYS A 499 -13.08 23.84 -0.57
CA LYS A 499 -12.98 23.14 0.71
C LYS A 499 -12.59 21.67 0.50
N VAL A 500 -12.82 20.86 1.54
CA VAL A 500 -12.45 19.45 1.56
C VAL A 500 -13.62 18.57 1.15
N HIS A 501 -13.40 17.71 0.16
CA HIS A 501 -14.42 16.80 -0.37
C HIS A 501 -13.93 15.36 -0.49
N HIS A 502 -14.87 14.43 -0.68
CA HIS A 502 -14.56 13.12 -1.25
C HIS A 502 -14.90 13.15 -2.74
N LEU A 503 -13.97 12.75 -3.60
CA LEU A 503 -14.23 12.73 -5.03
C LEU A 503 -14.49 11.31 -5.50
N TYR A 504 -15.47 11.18 -6.38
CA TYR A 504 -15.77 9.97 -7.10
C TYR A 504 -15.56 10.21 -8.59
N PHE A 505 -14.74 9.39 -9.23
CA PHE A 505 -14.58 9.37 -10.67
C PHE A 505 -15.40 8.21 -11.23
N VAL A 506 -16.51 8.52 -11.90
CA VAL A 506 -17.50 7.53 -12.36
C VAL A 506 -17.48 7.46 -13.88
N PHE A 507 -17.20 6.30 -14.45
CA PHE A 507 -17.21 6.09 -15.89
C PHE A 507 -18.60 5.66 -16.32
N THR A 508 -19.42 6.57 -16.84
CA THR A 508 -20.79 6.25 -17.27
C THR A 508 -20.82 5.56 -18.62
N GLU A 509 -19.87 5.88 -19.49
CA GLU A 509 -19.67 5.25 -20.79
C GLU A 509 -18.20 4.83 -20.91
N SER A 510 -17.96 3.65 -21.49
CA SER A 510 -16.61 3.17 -21.71
C SER A 510 -16.55 2.10 -22.80
N THR A 511 -15.63 2.30 -23.72
CA THR A 511 -15.13 1.29 -24.67
C THR A 511 -13.62 1.26 -24.58
N ASN A 512 -13.07 0.20 -23.97
CA ASN A 512 -11.63 0.04 -23.73
C ASN A 512 -10.98 1.22 -22.97
N ALA A 513 -11.74 1.91 -22.10
CA ALA A 513 -11.21 3.05 -21.36
C ALA A 513 -10.11 2.64 -20.38
N GLN A 514 -9.02 3.41 -20.38
CA GLN A 514 -7.94 3.29 -19.42
C GLN A 514 -7.62 4.66 -18.85
N PHE A 515 -7.60 4.74 -17.52
CA PHE A 515 -7.38 5.95 -16.74
C PHE A 515 -5.99 5.89 -16.11
N ASP A 516 -5.13 6.86 -16.42
CA ASP A 516 -3.72 6.90 -15.98
C ASP A 516 -3.53 7.87 -14.81
N SER A 517 -3.92 9.13 -15.00
CA SER A 517 -3.69 10.17 -14.00
C SER A 517 -4.68 11.33 -14.14
N TRP A 518 -4.76 12.15 -13.10
CA TRP A 518 -5.61 13.32 -13.05
C TRP A 518 -4.98 14.45 -12.25
N GLN A 519 -5.39 15.69 -12.55
CA GLN A 519 -4.92 16.89 -11.85
C GLN A 519 -5.96 18.01 -11.99
N PHE A 520 -6.12 18.81 -10.94
CA PHE A 520 -6.89 20.06 -11.00
C PHE A 520 -5.98 21.28 -11.12
N VAL A 521 -6.55 22.39 -11.54
CA VAL A 521 -5.87 23.70 -11.54
C VAL A 521 -6.61 24.63 -10.61
N GLU A 522 -5.88 25.26 -9.70
CA GLU A 522 -6.44 26.25 -8.79
C GLU A 522 -6.98 27.46 -9.56
N TYR A 523 -8.14 27.95 -9.12
CA TYR A 523 -8.66 29.25 -9.54
C TYR A 523 -7.89 30.36 -8.82
N ASP A 524 -7.38 31.35 -9.55
CA ASP A 524 -6.69 32.52 -9.00
C ASP A 524 -7.61 33.74 -9.18
N PRO A 525 -8.23 34.25 -8.12
CA PRO A 525 -9.15 35.37 -8.21
C PRO A 525 -8.47 36.68 -8.62
N THR A 526 -7.13 36.74 -8.63
CA THR A 526 -6.38 37.95 -9.01
C THR A 526 -6.25 38.15 -10.52
N GLY A 527 -6.66 37.16 -11.33
CA GLY A 527 -6.70 37.28 -12.79
C GLY A 527 -5.32 37.32 -13.46
N VAL A 528 -4.24 36.93 -12.77
CA VAL A 528 -2.92 36.72 -13.41
C VAL A 528 -2.94 35.39 -14.15
N PHE A 529 -3.73 35.34 -15.22
CA PHE A 529 -3.83 34.22 -16.14
C PHE A 529 -3.53 34.76 -17.53
N ASP A 530 -2.42 34.32 -18.09
CA ASP A 530 -2.00 34.62 -19.45
C ASP A 530 -1.86 36.11 -19.79
N ILE A 531 -0.64 36.62 -19.58
CA ILE A 531 -0.14 37.66 -20.47
C ILE A 531 0.37 36.95 -21.73
N GLU A 532 -0.43 36.95 -22.80
CA GLU A 532 0.09 36.87 -24.15
C GLU A 532 1.06 38.05 -24.34
N THR A 533 2.35 37.77 -24.41
CA THR A 533 3.31 38.70 -24.98
C THR A 533 4.21 37.91 -25.91
N THR A 534 4.02 38.18 -27.19
CA THR A 534 5.02 38.25 -28.27
C THR A 534 6.39 37.67 -27.94
N GLU A 535 6.79 36.67 -28.72
CA GLU A 535 8.16 36.17 -28.80
C GLU A 535 9.17 37.32 -28.96
N ASN A 536 10.04 37.52 -27.95
CA ASN A 536 11.51 37.60 -28.05
C ASN A 536 12.15 38.55 -27.04
N LYS A 537 12.85 37.97 -26.06
CA LYS A 537 14.32 38.04 -25.84
C LYS A 537 14.66 37.15 -24.63
N GLN A 538 15.85 36.56 -24.64
CA GLN A 538 16.29 35.53 -23.69
C GLN A 538 16.25 36.00 -22.23
N ALA A 539 15.10 35.84 -21.55
CA ALA A 539 15.06 35.77 -20.09
C ALA A 539 15.49 34.37 -19.64
N GLU A 540 16.27 34.27 -18.55
CA GLU A 540 16.54 32.99 -17.91
C GLU A 540 15.23 32.44 -17.30
N LYS A 541 14.58 31.57 -18.06
CA LYS A 541 13.42 30.81 -17.60
C LYS A 541 13.88 29.68 -16.69
N GLN A 542 13.28 29.58 -15.51
CA GLN A 542 13.41 28.45 -14.62
C GLN A 542 12.06 27.74 -14.55
N PHE A 543 12.06 26.44 -14.82
CA PHE A 543 10.86 25.63 -14.77
C PHE A 543 10.89 24.82 -13.48
N PHE A 544 9.76 24.69 -12.83
CA PHE A 544 9.57 23.91 -11.61
C PHE A 544 8.32 23.06 -11.75
N ASP A 545 8.29 21.90 -11.11
CA ASP A 545 7.01 21.26 -10.83
C ASP A 545 6.37 21.88 -9.58
N LEU A 546 5.13 21.50 -9.30
CA LEU A 546 4.39 21.98 -8.12
C LEU A 546 5.05 21.66 -6.78
N ASN A 547 5.93 20.66 -6.73
CA ASN A 547 6.68 20.32 -5.52
C ASN A 547 7.94 21.18 -5.35
N GLY A 548 8.13 22.20 -6.19
CA GLY A 548 9.27 23.11 -6.15
C GLY A 548 10.57 22.52 -6.70
N ARG A 549 10.51 21.36 -7.37
CA ARG A 549 11.70 20.76 -8.00
C ARG A 549 11.96 21.44 -9.33
N ARG A 550 13.18 21.93 -9.53
CA ARG A 550 13.64 22.53 -10.78
C ARG A 550 13.69 21.50 -11.91
N LEU A 551 13.00 21.78 -13.02
CA LEU A 551 12.98 21.00 -14.25
C LEU A 551 14.11 21.45 -15.19
N GLN A 552 14.74 20.52 -15.90
CA GLN A 552 15.74 20.86 -16.92
C GLN A 552 15.04 21.34 -18.21
N LYS A 553 15.69 22.25 -18.94
CA LYS A 553 15.10 23.13 -19.97
C LYS A 553 14.55 22.43 -21.24
N ASP A 554 14.43 21.10 -21.28
CA ASP A 554 13.94 20.33 -22.44
C ASP A 554 13.22 19.02 -22.08
N ILE A 555 12.63 18.90 -20.89
CA ILE A 555 11.98 17.64 -20.47
C ILE A 555 10.47 17.69 -20.71
N LYS A 556 9.96 16.64 -21.38
CA LYS A 556 8.54 16.23 -21.40
C LYS A 556 8.05 15.98 -19.97
N HIS A 557 7.73 17.04 -19.22
CA HIS A 557 7.08 16.93 -17.92
C HIS A 557 5.57 16.71 -18.14
N ARG A 558 4.92 15.88 -17.32
CA ARG A 558 3.46 15.74 -17.34
C ARG A 558 2.88 16.47 -16.14
N GLY A 559 1.82 17.23 -16.37
CA GLY A 559 1.14 18.02 -15.34
C GLY A 559 1.69 19.44 -15.23
N LEU A 560 1.14 20.20 -14.29
CA LEU A 560 1.42 21.63 -14.14
C LEU A 560 2.92 21.96 -13.95
N VAL A 561 3.46 22.74 -14.88
CA VAL A 561 4.78 23.37 -14.83
C VAL A 561 4.64 24.81 -14.36
N ILE A 562 5.42 25.17 -13.34
CA ILE A 562 5.62 26.55 -12.89
C ILE A 562 6.85 27.11 -13.60
N GLU A 563 6.64 28.02 -14.53
CA GLU A 563 7.67 28.82 -15.17
C GLU A 563 7.90 30.11 -14.38
N GLN A 564 9.10 30.30 -13.86
CA GLN A 564 9.56 31.56 -13.30
C GLN A 564 10.47 32.26 -14.31
N TYR A 565 10.20 33.53 -14.58
CA TYR A 565 10.99 34.36 -15.50
C TYR A 565 11.00 35.82 -15.05
N THR A 566 11.94 36.60 -15.57
CA THR A 566 11.97 38.06 -15.38
C THR A 566 11.48 38.71 -16.67
N ASP A 567 10.51 39.61 -16.57
CA ASP A 567 10.03 40.36 -17.74
C ASP A 567 10.97 41.50 -18.16
N GLU A 568 10.64 42.17 -19.26
CA GLU A 568 11.42 43.28 -19.82
C GLU A 568 11.58 44.49 -18.88
N ASN A 569 10.72 44.59 -17.87
CA ASN A 569 10.76 45.65 -16.85
C ASN A 569 11.55 45.23 -15.59
N GLY A 570 12.23 44.07 -15.62
CA GLY A 570 12.97 43.54 -14.48
C GLY A 570 12.08 42.93 -13.39
N THR A 571 10.79 42.72 -13.65
CA THR A 571 9.86 42.18 -12.67
C THR A 571 9.86 40.65 -12.73
N LYS A 572 10.00 40.00 -11.57
CA LYS A 572 9.84 38.54 -11.47
C LYS A 572 8.39 38.17 -11.73
N LYS A 573 8.16 37.28 -12.68
CA LYS A 573 6.87 36.72 -13.06
C LYS A 573 6.87 35.22 -12.85
N VAL A 574 5.68 34.69 -12.60
CA VAL A 574 5.40 33.26 -12.47
C VAL A 574 4.25 32.94 -13.41
N ARG A 575 4.41 31.93 -14.26
CA ARG A 575 3.39 31.40 -15.16
C ARG A 575 3.20 29.91 -14.85
N LYS A 576 1.97 29.42 -14.89
CA LYS A 576 1.65 28.01 -14.72
C LYS A 576 1.07 27.48 -16.03
N HIS A 577 1.66 26.45 -16.63
CA HIS A 577 1.17 25.84 -17.87
C HIS A 577 1.30 24.31 -17.83
N PHE A 578 0.60 23.61 -18.72
CA PHE A 578 0.61 22.15 -18.84
C PHE A 578 1.55 21.67 -19.93
#